data_AF-A0AAW6XGR0-F1
#
_entry.id   AF-A0AAW6XGR0-F1
#
_cell.length_a   1.000
_cell.length_b   1.000
_cell.length_c   1.000
_cell.angle_alpha   90.00
_cell.angle_beta   90.00
_cell.angle_gamma   90.00
#
_symmetry.space_group_name_H-M   'P 1'
#
loop_
_entity.id
_entity.type
_entity.pdbx_description
1 polymer ?
#
loop_
_entity_poly.entity_id
_entity_poly.type
_entity_poly.pdbx_seq_one_letter_code
_entity_poly.pdbx_strand_id
1 'polypeptide(L)' 'GQLNAGDPVLFRGYRVGSVETSYFDPKERAMRYQLFITAPYDQLVTTNVRFWKDSGVAFDMSAQGMRVEMGSLT' A
#
# COMPACT_ATOMS: atom_id res chain seq x y z
N GLY A 1 3.32 -1.06 -12.39
CA GLY A 1 1.90 -1.20 -12.77
C GLY A 1 1.05 -0.07 -12.22
N GLN A 2 -0.13 0.12 -12.80
CA GLN A 2 -1.24 0.90 -12.22
C GLN A 2 -1.94 0.06 -11.15
N LEU A 3 -2.43 0.68 -10.08
CA LEU A 3 -3.30 0.02 -9.11
C LEU A 3 -4.74 0.13 -9.59
N ASN A 4 -5.47 -0.98 -9.56
CA ASN A 4 -6.86 -1.08 -9.97
C ASN A 4 -7.80 -1.15 -8.77
N ALA A 5 -9.08 -0.81 -8.99
CA ALA A 5 -10.10 -1.04 -7.98
C ALA A 5 -10.17 -2.53 -7.62
N GLY A 6 -10.23 -2.84 -6.33
CA GLY A 6 -10.20 -4.19 -5.78
C GLY A 6 -8.81 -4.71 -5.38
N ASP A 7 -7.73 -4.05 -5.79
CA ASP A 7 -6.37 -4.42 -5.39
C ASP A 7 -6.24 -4.40 -3.85
N PRO A 8 -5.57 -5.39 -3.24
CA PRO A 8 -5.51 -5.51 -1.80
C PRO A 8 -4.55 -4.48 -1.19
N VAL A 9 -4.95 -3.90 -0.05
CA VAL A 9 -4.03 -3.19 0.84
C VAL A 9 -3.48 -4.20 1.84
N LEU A 10 -2.15 -4.31 1.89
CA LEU A 10 -1.46 -5.27 2.74
C LEU A 10 -0.74 -4.56 3.90
N PHE A 11 -0.75 -5.19 5.06
CA PHE A 11 0.10 -4.86 6.18
C PHE A 11 0.78 -6.15 6.66
N ARG A 12 2.11 -6.21 6.57
CA ARG A 12 2.91 -7.41 6.91
C ARG A 12 2.42 -8.70 6.23
N GLY A 13 2.01 -8.60 4.97
CA GLY A 13 1.46 -9.71 4.19
C GLY A 13 -0.03 -10.03 4.43
N TYR A 14 -0.68 -9.38 5.41
CA TYR A 14 -2.11 -9.56 5.68
C TYR A 14 -2.94 -8.54 4.93
N ARG A 15 -4.02 -8.99 4.30
CA ARG A 15 -5.01 -8.10 3.68
C ARG A 15 -5.78 -7.35 4.75
N VAL A 16 -5.62 -6.03 4.77
CA VAL A 16 -6.30 -5.12 5.72
C VAL A 16 -7.33 -4.22 5.04
N GLY A 17 -7.35 -4.22 3.70
CA GLY A 17 -8.24 -3.36 2.94
C GLY A 17 -8.19 -3.60 1.44
N SER A 18 -8.72 -2.64 0.69
CA SER A 18 -8.69 -2.63 -0.77
C SER A 18 -8.67 -1.22 -1.35
N VAL A 19 -8.21 -1.10 -2.59
CA VAL A 19 -8.39 0.10 -3.40
C VAL A 19 -9.86 0.19 -3.83
N GLU A 20 -10.53 1.27 -3.48
CA GLU A 20 -11.90 1.57 -3.92
C GLU A 20 -11.88 2.20 -5.32
N THR A 21 -11.10 3.27 -5.48
CA THR A 21 -11.04 4.03 -6.73
C THR A 21 -9.62 4.51 -7.03
N SER A 22 -9.35 4.68 -8.32
CA SER A 22 -8.17 5.40 -8.80
C SER A 22 -8.61 6.42 -9.84
N TYR A 23 -8.14 7.64 -9.72
CA TYR A 23 -8.41 8.69 -10.71
C TYR A 23 -7.20 9.61 -10.87
N PHE A 24 -7.04 10.11 -12.09
CA PHE A 24 -6.02 11.10 -12.38
C PHE A 24 -6.55 12.49 -12.01
N ASP A 25 -5.85 13.20 -11.13
CA ASP A 25 -6.11 14.60 -10.86
C ASP A 25 -5.28 15.48 -11.81
N PRO A 26 -5.92 16.16 -12.79
CA PRO A 26 -5.20 16.97 -13.77
C PRO A 26 -4.61 18.25 -13.16
N LYS A 27 -5.13 18.75 -12.03
CA LYS A 27 -4.60 19.94 -11.36
C LYS A 27 -3.28 19.63 -10.65
N GLU A 28 -3.27 18.51 -9.93
CA GLU A 28 -2.09 18.03 -9.20
C GLU A 28 -1.14 17.23 -10.10
N ARG A 29 -1.58 16.88 -11.32
CA ARG A 29 -0.88 16.02 -12.28
C ARG A 29 -0.45 14.69 -11.65
N ALA A 30 -1.30 14.15 -10.78
CA ALA A 30 -1.00 12.99 -9.97
C ALA A 30 -2.17 11.99 -9.98
N MET A 31 -1.86 10.71 -9.82
CA MET A 31 -2.89 9.69 -9.57
C MET A 31 -3.30 9.74 -8.10
N ARG A 32 -4.60 9.92 -7.85
CA ARG A 32 -5.20 9.74 -6.52
C ARG A 32 -5.77 8.34 -6.40
N TYR A 33 -5.55 7.73 -5.24
CA TYR A 33 -6.10 6.44 -4.88
C TYR A 33 -6.93 6.59 -3.62
N GLN A 34 -8.13 6.04 -3.62
CA GLN A 34 -8.94 5.90 -2.43
C GLN A 34 -8.81 4.48 -1.91
N LEU A 35 -8.39 4.36 -0.65
CA LEU A 35 -8.24 3.09 0.03
C LEU A 35 -9.36 2.94 1.05
N PHE A 36 -9.95 1.75 1.11
CA PHE A 36 -10.82 1.34 2.20
C PHE A 36 -10.05 0.40 3.12
N ILE A 37 -9.93 0.77 4.39
CA ILE A 37 -9.30 -0.05 5.42
C ILE A 37 -10.40 -0.60 6.30
N THR A 38 -10.50 -1.92 6.37
CA THR A 38 -11.58 -2.60 7.08
C THR A 38 -11.32 -2.57 8.58
N ALA A 39 -12.36 -2.38 9.40
CA ALA A 39 -12.25 -2.54 10.84
C ALA A 39 -11.85 -3.99 11.20
N PRO A 40 -11.02 -4.21 12.24
CA PRO A 40 -10.46 -3.22 13.17
C PRO A 40 -9.10 -2.65 12.73
N TYR A 41 -8.68 -2.85 11.48
CA TYR A 41 -7.36 -2.45 10.99
C TYR A 41 -7.20 -0.95 10.77
N ASP A 42 -8.30 -0.18 10.79
CA ASP A 42 -8.31 1.28 10.76
C ASP A 42 -7.45 1.88 11.89
N GLN A 43 -7.36 1.19 13.03
CA GLN A 43 -6.51 1.57 14.16
C GLN A 43 -5.00 1.56 13.83
N LEU A 44 -4.59 0.87 12.76
CA LEU A 44 -3.20 0.84 12.30
C LEU A 44 -2.84 2.08 11.47
N VAL A 45 -3.83 2.83 10.98
CA VAL A 45 -3.63 4.03 10.17
C VAL A 45 -3.37 5.23 11.07
N THR A 46 -2.10 5.63 11.15
CA THR A 46 -1.66 6.81 11.91
C THR A 46 -1.02 7.83 10.99
N THR A 47 -0.75 9.02 11.50
CA THR A 47 -0.06 10.10 10.75
C THR A 47 1.34 9.73 10.28
N ASN A 48 1.95 8.68 10.84
CA ASN A 48 3.29 8.21 10.49
C ASN A 48 3.29 7.04 9.48
N VAL A 49 2.11 6.59 9.03
CA VAL A 49 2.03 5.51 8.06
C VAL A 49 2.46 6.00 6.69
N ARG A 50 3.30 5.21 6.02
CA ARG A 50 3.67 5.41 4.62
C ARG A 50 3.07 4.28 3.80
N PHE A 51 2.35 4.65 2.75
CA PHE A 51 1.88 3.71 1.74
C PHE A 51 2.88 3.69 0.59
N TRP A 52 3.28 2.51 0.16
CA TRP A 52 4.07 2.32 -1.05
C TRP A 52 3.34 1.33 -1.95
N LYS A 53 3.42 1.57 -3.25
CA LYS A 53 2.96 0.59 -4.24
C LYS A 53 4.01 -0.49 -4.34
N ASP A 54 3.64 -1.72 -3.99
CA ASP A 54 4.56 -2.83 -4.16
C ASP A 54 4.86 -2.99 -5.65
N SER A 55 6.13 -2.77 -5.99
CA SER A 55 6.65 -2.95 -7.34
C SER A 55 7.37 -4.30 -7.45
N GLY A 56 7.28 -5.15 -6.43
CA GLY A 56 8.11 -6.33 -6.22
C GLY A 56 9.28 -6.11 -5.26
N VAL A 57 9.23 -5.08 -4.40
CA VAL A 57 10.28 -4.83 -3.39
C VAL A 57 9.62 -4.42 -2.09
N ALA A 58 9.48 -5.39 -1.19
CA ALA A 58 9.01 -5.15 0.17
C ALA A 58 10.14 -4.50 1.00
N PHE A 59 9.97 -3.24 1.38
CA PHE A 59 10.84 -2.57 2.35
C PHE A 59 10.10 -2.49 3.70
N ASP A 60 10.30 -3.49 4.56
CA ASP A 60 9.88 -3.41 5.96
C ASP A 60 10.80 -2.45 6.73
N MET A 61 10.38 -1.20 6.87
CA MET A 61 11.01 -0.22 7.76
C MET A 61 10.37 -0.30 9.15
N SER A 62 10.63 -1.39 9.87
CA SER A 62 10.44 -1.41 11.33
C SER A 62 11.66 -0.76 12.00
N ALA A 63 11.47 -0.07 13.13
CA ALA A 63 12.57 0.53 13.91
C ALA A 63 13.59 -0.49 14.46
N GLN A 64 13.43 -1.79 14.15
CA GLN A 64 14.23 -2.92 14.62
C GLN A 64 15.20 -3.50 13.58
N GLY A 65 15.32 -2.88 12.40
CA GLY A 65 16.31 -3.28 11.40
C GLY A 65 15.71 -3.90 10.15
N MET A 66 16.38 -3.60 9.04
CA MET A 66 15.99 -3.92 7.67
C MET A 66 16.18 -5.42 7.40
N ARG A 67 15.09 -6.16 7.11
CA ARG A 67 15.14 -7.50 6.51
C ARG A 67 14.67 -7.38 5.06
N VAL A 68 15.56 -7.67 4.11
CA VAL A 68 15.28 -7.64 2.68
C VAL A 68 15.07 -9.08 2.21
N GLU A 69 13.84 -9.42 1.83
CA GLU A 69 13.52 -10.65 1.10
C GLU A 69 13.29 -10.29 -0.37
N MET A 70 14.32 -10.49 -1.20
CA MET A 70 14.23 -10.33 -2.65
C MET A 70 13.74 -11.65 -3.28
N GLY A 71 12.44 -11.73 -3.59
CA GLY A 71 11.91 -12.78 -4.45
C GLY A 71 12.17 -12.43 -5.92
N SER A 72 12.89 -13.29 -6.66
CA SER A 72 13.17 -13.07 -8.09
C SER A 72 11.96 -13.41 -8.94
N LEU A 73 11.65 -12.58 -9.93
CA LEU A 73 10.68 -12.90 -10.99
C LEU A 73 11.45 -13.41 -12.22
N THR A 74 11.24 -14.68 -12.59
CA THR A 74 11.65 -15.25 -13.89
C THR A 74 10.72 -14.80 -15.00
#